data_AF-A0A2A2Q6A4-F1
#
_entry.id   AF-A0A2A2Q6A4-F1
#
_cell.length_a   1.000
_cell.length_b   1.000
_cell.length_c   1.000
_cell.angle_alpha   90.00
_cell.angle_beta   90.00
_cell.angle_gamma   90.00
#
_symmetry.space_group_name_H-M   'P 1'
#
loop_
_entity.id
_entity.type
_entity.pdbx_description
1 polymer ?
#
loop_
_entity_poly.entity_id
_entity_poly.type
_entity_poly.pdbx_seq_one_letter_code
_entity_poly.pdbx_strand_id
1 'polypeptide(L)'
;MFYPPFALEPDPADSLPSRASMARGILRLKFSEYSEDHFMAGWVKGLEFFLWDHLHGIPQETPFGGPSLDASEIGIIRGLSILAGGWWVWPDTIGEEGVSEIFIPMDRWMACHDSRSREKHPS
;
A
#
# COMPACT_ATOMS: atom_id res chain seq x y z
N MET A 1 -5.34 -32.01 -47.61
CA MET A 1 -5.13 -30.73 -46.91
C MET A 1 -5.44 -31.00 -45.44
N PHE A 2 -4.41 -31.25 -44.63
CA PHE A 2 -4.55 -31.60 -43.21
C PHE A 2 -4.45 -30.32 -42.39
N TYR A 3 -5.51 -29.96 -41.65
CA TYR A 3 -5.39 -29.01 -40.55
C TYR A 3 -4.69 -29.71 -39.39
N PRO A 4 -3.65 -29.13 -38.76
CA PRO A 4 -3.13 -29.67 -37.52
C PRO A 4 -4.18 -29.51 -36.40
N PRO A 5 -4.21 -30.43 -35.42
CA PRO A 5 -5.11 -30.34 -34.28
C PRO A 5 -4.73 -29.09 -33.49
N PHE A 6 -5.74 -28.35 -33.03
CA PHE A 6 -5.64 -27.20 -32.12
C PHE A 6 -4.51 -27.38 -31.09
N ALA A 7 -3.33 -26.82 -31.38
CA ALA A 7 -2.44 -26.40 -30.33
C ALA A 7 -3.13 -25.19 -29.72
N LEU A 8 -3.87 -25.44 -28.64
CA LEU A 8 -4.28 -24.39 -27.72
C LEU A 8 -2.98 -23.87 -27.09
N GLU A 9 -2.29 -22.99 -27.81
CA GLU A 9 -1.31 -22.11 -27.19
C GLU A 9 -2.06 -21.44 -26.02
N PRO A 10 -1.63 -21.61 -24.77
CA PRO A 10 -2.31 -20.96 -23.65
C PRO A 10 -2.33 -19.47 -23.94
N ASP A 11 -3.53 -18.87 -23.91
CA ASP A 11 -3.70 -17.43 -24.13
C ASP A 11 -2.77 -16.70 -23.13
N PRO A 12 -1.92 -15.76 -23.57
CA PRO A 12 -1.11 -14.96 -22.65
C PRO A 12 -1.96 -14.21 -21.60
N ALA A 13 -3.28 -14.09 -21.82
CA ALA A 13 -4.25 -13.56 -20.86
C ALA A 13 -4.65 -14.53 -19.72
N ASP A 14 -4.33 -15.83 -19.80
CA ASP A 14 -4.67 -16.84 -18.76
C ASP A 14 -3.63 -16.95 -17.63
N SER A 15 -2.62 -16.08 -17.61
CA SER A 15 -1.71 -15.96 -16.48
C SER A 15 -2.40 -15.20 -15.35
N LEU A 16 -3.20 -15.90 -14.54
CA LEU A 16 -3.80 -15.32 -13.33
C LEU A 16 -2.75 -14.56 -12.52
N PRO A 17 -3.04 -13.32 -12.09
CA PRO A 17 -2.09 -12.54 -11.31
C PRO A 17 -1.70 -13.31 -10.05
N SER A 18 -0.44 -13.20 -9.64
CA SER A 18 0.00 -13.83 -8.39
C SER A 18 -0.83 -13.28 -7.21
N ARG A 19 -0.96 -14.07 -6.14
CA ARG A 19 -1.61 -13.60 -4.90
C ARG A 19 -0.98 -12.30 -4.39
N ALA A 20 0.34 -12.14 -4.52
CA ALA A 20 1.06 -10.94 -4.14
C ALA A 20 0.68 -9.74 -5.03
N SER A 21 0.57 -9.95 -6.34
CA SER A 21 0.15 -8.91 -7.29
C SER A 21 -1.28 -8.44 -7.02
N MET A 22 -2.20 -9.37 -6.74
CA MET A 22 -3.57 -9.04 -6.34
C MET A 22 -3.59 -8.29 -5.01
N ALA A 23 -2.86 -8.78 -4.00
CA ALA A 23 -2.78 -8.13 -2.69
C ALA A 23 -2.24 -6.70 -2.80
N ARG A 24 -1.21 -6.46 -3.64
CA ARG A 24 -0.69 -5.12 -3.94
C ARG A 24 -1.78 -4.21 -4.50
N GLY A 25 -2.56 -4.70 -5.48
CA GLY A 25 -3.65 -3.93 -6.08
C GLY A 25 -4.75 -3.57 -5.08
N ILE A 26 -5.19 -4.56 -4.29
CA ILE A 26 -6.23 -4.35 -3.26
C ILE A 26 -5.73 -3.40 -2.16
N LEU A 27 -4.46 -3.52 -1.75
CA LEU A 27 -3.85 -2.62 -0.77
C LEU A 27 -3.87 -1.17 -1.26
N ARG A 28 -3.52 -0.92 -2.52
CA ARG A 28 -3.56 0.42 -3.14
C ARG A 28 -4.97 0.99 -3.09
N LEU A 29 -5.95 0.18 -3.48
CA LEU A 29 -7.35 0.59 -3.49
C LEU A 29 -7.81 0.98 -2.08
N LYS A 30 -7.45 0.19 -1.06
CA LYS A 30 -7.78 0.48 0.34
C LYS A 30 -7.21 1.82 0.83
N PHE A 31 -6.00 2.18 0.41
CA PHE A 31 -5.43 3.49 0.77
C PHE A 31 -6.18 4.62 0.08
N SER A 32 -6.49 4.45 -1.20
CA SER A 32 -7.23 5.46 -1.97
C SER A 32 -8.66 5.64 -1.45
N GLU A 33 -9.37 4.55 -1.14
CA GLU A 33 -10.69 4.58 -0.49
C GLU A 33 -10.63 5.35 0.83
N TYR A 34 -9.68 5.02 1.71
CA TYR A 34 -9.50 5.73 2.98
C TYR A 34 -9.21 7.23 2.78
N SER A 35 -8.36 7.54 1.79
CA SER A 35 -8.01 8.91 1.44
C SER A 35 -9.22 9.72 0.97
N GLU A 36 -10.04 9.14 0.09
CA GLU A 36 -11.22 9.79 -0.48
C GLU A 36 -12.32 9.95 0.57
N ASP A 37 -12.61 8.89 1.33
CA ASP A 37 -13.70 8.85 2.33
C ASP A 37 -13.48 9.83 3.49
N HIS A 38 -12.22 10.14 3.82
CA HIS A 38 -11.88 10.99 4.96
C HIS A 38 -11.35 12.37 4.59
N PHE A 39 -10.80 12.54 3.39
CA PHE A 39 -10.14 13.79 2.99
C PHE A 39 -10.54 14.31 1.62
N MET A 40 -11.45 13.64 0.90
CA MET A 40 -11.87 14.00 -0.46
C MET A 40 -10.67 14.20 -1.40
N ALA A 41 -9.69 13.32 -1.26
CA ALA A 41 -8.45 13.36 -2.02
C ALA A 41 -8.07 11.96 -2.49
N GLY A 42 -7.56 11.85 -3.73
CA GLY A 42 -7.13 10.56 -4.27
C GLY A 42 -6.03 9.86 -3.46
N TRP A 43 -5.06 10.64 -2.94
CA TRP A 43 -4.04 10.20 -1.98
C TRP A 43 -3.55 11.37 -1.12
N VAL A 44 -3.82 11.34 0.18
CA VAL A 44 -3.30 12.34 1.13
C VAL A 44 -1.84 12.05 1.45
N LYS A 45 -1.01 13.10 1.36
CA LYS A 45 0.38 13.04 1.81
C LYS A 45 0.48 12.67 3.29
N GLY A 46 1.30 11.69 3.64
CA GLY A 46 1.48 11.22 5.00
C GLY A 46 0.53 10.10 5.42
N LEU A 47 -0.39 9.70 4.53
CA LEU A 47 -1.34 8.61 4.77
C LEU A 47 -0.63 7.29 5.06
N GLU A 48 0.42 6.98 4.30
CA GLU A 48 1.21 5.76 4.45
C GLU A 48 1.77 5.58 5.87
N PHE A 49 2.17 6.67 6.51
CA PHE A 49 2.63 6.64 7.89
C PHE A 49 1.48 6.58 8.89
N PHE A 50 0.41 7.34 8.65
CA PHE A 50 -0.76 7.35 9.51
C PHE A 50 -1.36 5.94 9.65
N LEU A 51 -1.53 5.26 8.51
CA LEU A 51 -2.03 3.88 8.47
C LEU A 51 -1.07 2.93 9.19
N TRP A 52 0.24 3.05 8.93
CA TRP A 52 1.23 2.19 9.58
C TRP A 52 1.26 2.35 11.10
N ASP A 53 1.20 3.58 11.58
CA ASP A 53 1.20 3.87 13.01
C ASP A 53 -0.08 3.33 13.67
N HIS A 54 -1.24 3.43 13.00
CA HIS A 54 -2.50 2.81 13.45
C HIS A 54 -2.41 1.29 13.49
N LEU A 55 -1.82 0.65 12.47
CA LEU A 55 -1.64 -0.80 12.44
C LEU A 55 -0.82 -1.33 13.64
N HIS A 56 0.08 -0.50 14.17
CA HIS A 56 0.99 -0.88 15.26
C HIS A 56 0.59 -0.29 16.62
N GLY A 57 -0.59 0.35 16.70
CA GLY A 57 -1.08 0.95 17.95
C GLY A 57 -0.18 2.07 18.48
N ILE A 58 0.60 2.71 17.60
CA ILE A 58 1.47 3.81 17.98
C ILE A 58 0.57 5.05 18.19
N PRO A 59 0.56 5.65 19.39
CA PRO A 59 -0.23 6.84 19.64
C PRO A 59 0.13 7.94 18.62
N GLN A 60 -0.87 8.38 17.86
CA GLN A 60 -0.73 9.55 17.00
C GLN A 60 -1.45 10.71 17.66
N GLU A 61 -0.78 11.87 17.73
CA GLU A 61 -1.51 13.13 17.66
C GLU A 61 -2.12 13.13 16.26
N THR A 62 -3.40 12.75 16.11
CA THR A 62 -4.06 12.58 14.81
C THR A 62 -3.81 13.84 13.98
N PRO A 63 -2.90 13.82 12.97
CA PRO A 63 -2.53 15.05 12.26
C PRO A 63 -3.68 15.58 11.42
N PHE A 64 -4.69 14.72 11.23
CA PHE A 64 -5.72 14.86 10.22
C PHE A 64 -7.14 14.96 10.80
N GLY A 65 -7.32 14.85 12.12
CA GLY A 65 -8.65 14.77 12.73
C GLY A 65 -9.54 13.64 12.17
N GLY A 66 -8.92 12.68 11.46
CA GLY A 66 -9.60 11.60 10.77
C GLY A 66 -10.20 10.59 11.74
N PRO A 67 -11.25 9.87 11.34
CA PRO A 67 -11.86 8.84 12.17
C PRO A 67 -10.88 7.69 12.41
N SER A 68 -11.00 7.06 13.57
CA SER A 68 -10.25 5.84 13.89
C SER A 68 -10.59 4.75 12.90
N LEU A 69 -9.58 4.12 12.30
CA LEU A 69 -9.78 2.86 11.58
C LEU A 69 -10.35 1.82 12.52
N ASP A 70 -11.33 1.05 12.03
CA ASP A 70 -11.82 -0.07 12.81
C ASP A 70 -10.78 -1.21 12.84
N ALA A 71 -10.92 -2.12 13.83
CA ALA A 71 -9.98 -3.22 14.00
C ALA A 71 -9.99 -4.22 12.81
N SER A 72 -11.10 -4.29 12.06
CA SER A 72 -11.24 -5.17 10.90
C SER A 72 -10.47 -4.62 9.71
N GLU A 73 -10.57 -3.33 9.43
CA GLU A 73 -9.82 -2.62 8.39
C GLU A 73 -8.32 -2.68 8.64
N ILE A 74 -7.91 -2.47 9.90
CA ILE A 74 -6.53 -2.67 10.35
C ILE A 74 -6.05 -4.10 10.02
N GLY A 75 -6.87 -5.11 10.35
CA GLY A 75 -6.56 -6.51 10.05
C GLY A 75 -6.42 -6.77 8.55
N ILE A 76 -7.30 -6.21 7.73
CA ILE A 76 -7.29 -6.35 6.27
C ILE A 76 -6.04 -5.71 5.67
N ILE A 77 -5.75 -4.45 6.01
CA ILE A 77 -4.60 -3.72 5.48
C ILE A 77 -3.29 -4.42 5.88
N ARG A 78 -3.18 -4.88 7.14
CA ARG A 78 -2.04 -5.67 7.62
C ARG A 78 -1.88 -6.99 6.87
N GLY A 79 -2.96 -7.72 6.66
CA GLY A 79 -2.93 -8.98 5.91
C GLY A 79 -2.49 -8.77 4.45
N LEU A 80 -3.01 -7.73 3.81
CA LEU A 80 -2.68 -7.37 2.44
C LEU A 80 -1.22 -6.94 2.30
N SER A 81 -0.67 -6.18 3.23
CA SER A 81 0.74 -5.77 3.17
C SER A 81 1.72 -6.94 3.33
N ILE A 82 1.39 -7.89 4.21
CA ILE A 82 2.14 -9.14 4.36
C ILE A 82 2.08 -9.95 3.05
N LEU A 83 0.90 -10.11 2.47
CA LEU A 83 0.72 -10.85 1.22
C LEU A 83 1.38 -10.17 0.01
N ALA A 84 1.35 -8.83 -0.04
CA ALA A 84 1.95 -8.03 -1.09
C ALA A 84 3.48 -7.94 -0.96
N GLY A 85 4.02 -8.17 0.24
CA GLY A 85 5.45 -8.06 0.54
C GLY A 85 5.96 -6.62 0.57
N GLY A 86 5.09 -5.65 0.85
CA GLY A 86 5.45 -4.24 0.79
C GLY A 86 4.32 -3.27 1.09
N TRP A 87 4.56 -2.01 0.76
CA TRP A 87 3.73 -0.89 1.16
C TRP A 87 3.66 0.15 0.04
N TRP A 88 2.54 0.84 -0.05
CA TRP A 88 2.37 1.95 -0.99
C TRP A 88 2.73 3.26 -0.29
N VAL A 89 3.46 4.11 -1.01
CA VAL A 89 3.94 5.41 -0.51
C VAL A 89 3.83 6.46 -1.60
N TRP A 90 3.75 7.72 -1.22
CA TRP A 90 4.00 8.81 -2.15
C TRP A 90 5.51 8.91 -2.45
N PRO A 91 5.96 9.21 -3.67
CA PRO A 91 7.40 9.24 -4.00
C PRO A 91 8.22 10.18 -3.11
N ASP A 92 7.65 11.32 -2.73
CA ASP A 92 8.32 12.30 -1.86
C ASP A 92 8.67 11.75 -0.47
N THR A 93 7.96 10.71 -0.03
CA THR A 93 8.14 10.04 1.26
C THR A 93 9.50 9.38 1.36
N ILE A 94 10.05 8.96 0.22
CA ILE A 94 11.35 8.29 0.11
C ILE A 94 12.38 9.14 -0.62
N GLY A 95 12.10 10.44 -0.79
CA GLY A 95 12.96 11.37 -1.50
C GLY A 95 13.03 11.14 -3.02
N GLU A 96 12.04 10.45 -3.58
CA GLU A 96 11.89 10.28 -5.03
C GLU A 96 10.92 11.29 -5.61
N GLU A 97 11.13 11.70 -6.86
CA GLU A 97 10.19 12.54 -7.58
C GLU A 97 9.16 11.67 -8.32
N GLY A 98 7.89 12.07 -8.27
CA GLY A 98 6.84 11.39 -9.01
C GLY A 98 5.46 12.02 -8.78
N VAL A 99 4.54 11.68 -9.67
CA VAL A 99 3.16 12.21 -9.69
C VAL A 99 2.11 11.19 -9.26
N SER A 100 2.54 9.99 -8.88
CA SER A 100 1.69 8.89 -8.44
C SER A 100 2.39 8.08 -7.37
N GLU A 101 1.61 7.46 -6.49
CA GLU A 101 2.05 6.50 -5.50
C GLU A 101 2.85 5.36 -6.13
N ILE A 102 3.82 4.88 -5.37
CA ILE A 102 4.73 3.80 -5.75
C ILE A 102 4.69 2.71 -4.69
N PHE A 103 4.84 1.46 -5.14
CA PHE A 103 4.93 0.33 -4.22
C PHE A 103 6.39 0.04 -3.92
N ILE A 104 6.74 0.04 -2.64
CA ILE A 104 8.08 -0.30 -2.18
C ILE A 104 8.08 -1.62 -1.39
N PRO A 105 9.20 -2.37 -1.45
CA PRO A 105 9.42 -3.52 -0.57
C PRO A 105 9.30 -3.18 0.91
N MET A 106 8.88 -4.15 1.73
CA MET A 106 8.61 -3.91 3.16
C MET A 106 9.86 -3.49 3.94
N ASP A 107 11.02 -4.05 3.63
CA ASP A 107 12.32 -3.67 4.20
C ASP A 107 12.67 -2.21 3.91
N ARG A 108 12.43 -1.76 2.68
CA ARG A 108 12.62 -0.35 2.30
C ARG A 108 11.67 0.55 3.08
N TRP A 109 10.40 0.16 3.20
CA TRP A 109 9.42 0.92 3.99
C TRP A 109 9.82 1.04 5.46
N MET A 110 10.23 -0.05 6.09
CA MET A 110 10.66 -0.04 7.49
C MET A 110 11.85 0.91 7.71
N ALA A 111 12.82 0.95 6.79
CA ALA A 111 13.94 1.89 6.86
C ALA A 111 13.48 3.36 6.76
N CYS A 112 12.52 3.65 5.88
CA CYS A 112 11.94 4.99 5.74
C CYS A 112 11.15 5.41 7.00
N HIS A 113 10.34 4.50 7.56
CA HIS A 113 9.57 4.74 8.77
C HIS A 113 10.45 4.99 10.00
N ASP A 114 11.51 4.19 10.18
CA ASP A 114 12.46 4.35 11.29
C ASP A 114 13.21 5.69 11.20
N SER A 115 13.64 6.08 9.99
CA SER A 115 14.29 7.37 9.74
C SER A 115 13.38 8.55 10.16
N ARG A 116 12.10 8.54 9.75
CA ARG A 116 11.11 9.54 10.17
C ARG A 116 10.90 9.56 11.68
N SER A 117 10.82 8.38 12.29
CA SER A 117 10.55 8.26 13.73
C SER A 117 11.66 8.89 14.58
N ARG A 118 12.91 8.81 14.12
CA ARG A 118 14.08 9.46 14.73
C ARG A 118 14.08 10.98 14.54
N GLU A 119 13.65 11.47 13.39
CA GLU A 119 13.56 12.92 13.12
C GLU A 119 12.51 13.63 13.99
N LYS A 120 11.39 12.96 14.30
CA LYS A 120 10.34 13.53 15.16
C LYS A 120 10.71 13.64 16.65
N HIS A 121 11.72 12.89 17.12
CA HIS A 121 12.19 12.91 18.50
C HIS A 121 13.71 13.19 18.56
N PRO A 122 14.15 14.43 18.29
CA PRO A 122 15.55 14.79 18.51
C PRO A 122 15.87 14.66 20.01
N SER A 123 16.93 13.89 20.30
CA SER A 123 17.44 13.67 21.67
C SER A 123 17.93 14.94 22.34
#